data_AF-A0A956BA39-F1
#
_entry.id   AF-A0A956BA39-F1
#
_cell.length_a   1.000
_cell.length_b   1.000
_cell.length_c   1.000
_cell.angle_alpha   90.00
_cell.angle_beta   90.00
_cell.angle_gamma   90.00
#
_symmetry.space_group_name_H-M   'P 1'
#
loop_
_entity.id
_entity.type
_entity.pdbx_description
1 polymer ?
#
loop_
_entity_poly.entity_id
_entity_poly.type
_entity_poly.pdbx_seq_one_letter_code
_entity_poly.pdbx_strand_id
1 'polypeptide(L)'
;ARAREGLDAVHLAVARFELDRGDAAAAAALLQSVTQPPAELARAVEHALAEARAQQDRLQALERALDPASGRSAINWYLLVPILAGVLGPIVEMYLDARPGGGATHARNIGRMATLLVITTGATWWLHRRGVQSFHARGLAAAGVGVFTALLLISLLGARFGIDPTRTQALYLPVGFVAVGLFAFLARAALWPALLAWMAALVAVAYDSRLLLPAVAWCNLALGVNIWFLGRRYAVESRARR
;
A
#
# COMPACT_ATOMS: atom_id res chain seq x y z
N ALA A 1 -11.58 19.37 -60.67
CA ALA A 1 -10.37 18.53 -60.65
C ALA A 1 -9.23 19.21 -59.90
N ARG A 2 -8.60 20.27 -60.44
CA ARG A 2 -7.42 20.94 -59.84
C ARG A 2 -7.56 21.39 -58.37
N ALA A 3 -8.71 21.93 -57.97
CA ALA A 3 -8.93 22.36 -56.58
C ALA A 3 -8.93 21.19 -55.58
N ARG A 4 -9.35 19.99 -56.03
CA ARG A 4 -9.39 18.77 -55.20
C ARG A 4 -7.96 18.23 -54.99
N GLU A 5 -7.16 18.22 -56.05
CA GLU A 5 -5.76 17.80 -56.01
C GLU A 5 -4.91 18.70 -55.09
N GLY A 6 -5.13 20.02 -55.14
CA GLY A 6 -4.46 20.95 -54.22
C GLY A 6 -4.83 20.72 -52.75
N LEU A 7 -6.09 20.37 -52.48
CA LEU A 7 -6.57 20.08 -51.13
C LEU A 7 -5.99 18.76 -50.60
N ASP A 8 -5.98 17.72 -51.43
CA ASP A 8 -5.37 16.42 -51.08
C ASP A 8 -3.86 16.58 -50.80
N ALA A 9 -3.14 17.39 -51.58
CA ALA A 9 -1.73 17.68 -51.34
C ALA A 9 -1.48 18.39 -50.01
N VAL A 10 -2.33 19.35 -49.64
CA VAL A 10 -2.25 20.03 -48.34
C VAL A 10 -2.52 19.04 -47.21
N HIS A 11 -3.60 18.25 -47.30
CA HIS A 11 -3.93 17.27 -46.26
C HIS A 11 -2.83 16.21 -46.07
N LEU A 12 -2.17 15.78 -47.14
CA LEU A 12 -1.02 14.88 -47.05
C LEU A 12 0.20 15.52 -46.38
N ALA A 13 0.48 16.80 -46.67
CA ALA A 13 1.56 17.53 -46.03
C ALA A 13 1.30 17.74 -44.53
N VAL A 14 0.08 18.12 -44.16
CA VAL A 14 -0.31 18.29 -42.75
C VAL A 14 -0.35 16.94 -42.03
N ALA A 15 -0.86 15.87 -42.67
CA ALA A 15 -0.86 14.54 -42.06
C ALA A 15 0.57 14.04 -41.75
N ARG A 16 1.55 14.31 -42.62
CA ARG A 16 2.97 14.02 -42.33
C ARG A 16 3.49 14.85 -41.17
N PHE A 17 3.19 16.15 -41.16
CA PHE A 17 3.60 17.04 -40.09
C PHE A 17 3.05 16.61 -38.73
N GLU A 18 1.77 16.25 -38.64
CA GLU A 18 1.15 15.78 -37.39
C GLU A 18 1.73 14.43 -36.94
N LEU A 19 2.00 13.52 -37.89
CA LEU A 19 2.67 12.26 -37.60
C LEU A 19 4.07 12.47 -37.03
N ASP A 20 4.87 13.38 -37.60
CA ASP A 20 6.21 13.73 -37.13
C ASP A 20 6.19 14.37 -35.72
N ARG A 21 5.07 15.02 -35.34
CA ARG A 21 4.84 15.55 -33.99
C ARG A 21 4.30 14.53 -33.00
N GLY A 22 3.97 13.33 -33.45
CA GLY A 22 3.42 12.25 -32.63
C GLY A 22 1.90 12.30 -32.44
N ASP A 23 1.17 13.16 -33.17
CA ASP A 23 -0.30 13.18 -33.16
C ASP A 23 -0.89 12.25 -34.24
N ALA A 24 -0.81 10.95 -33.96
CA ALA A 24 -1.32 9.92 -34.87
C ALA A 24 -2.84 10.01 -35.11
N ALA A 25 -3.61 10.59 -34.18
CA ALA A 25 -5.06 10.75 -34.31
C ALA A 25 -5.40 11.88 -35.29
N ALA A 26 -4.73 13.02 -35.19
CA ALA A 26 -4.86 14.12 -36.13
C ALA A 26 -4.41 13.70 -37.54
N ALA A 27 -3.27 13.00 -37.66
CA ALA A 27 -2.79 12.47 -38.94
C ALA A 27 -3.78 11.50 -39.59
N ALA A 28 -4.43 10.64 -38.79
CA ALA A 28 -5.45 9.71 -39.28
C ALA A 28 -6.74 10.42 -39.75
N ALA A 29 -7.19 11.44 -39.01
CA ALA A 29 -8.36 12.23 -39.39
C ALA A 29 -8.13 12.96 -40.73
N LEU A 30 -6.92 13.49 -40.93
CA LEU A 30 -6.52 14.14 -42.19
C LEU A 30 -6.47 13.14 -43.35
N LEU A 31 -5.93 11.94 -43.14
CA LEU A 31 -5.88 10.89 -44.18
C LEU A 31 -7.26 10.42 -44.64
N GLN A 32 -8.29 10.42 -43.79
CA GLN A 32 -9.66 10.03 -44.17
C GLN A 32 -10.29 10.96 -45.21
N SER A 33 -9.80 12.19 -45.31
CA SER A 33 -10.30 13.19 -46.24
C SER A 33 -9.60 13.16 -47.61
N VAL A 34 -8.53 12.39 -47.76
CA VAL A 34 -7.75 12.25 -48.99
C VAL A 34 -8.33 11.13 -49.84
N THR A 35 -8.52 11.39 -51.14
CA THR A 35 -9.20 10.45 -52.06
C THR A 35 -8.39 9.16 -52.28
N GLN A 36 -7.07 9.27 -52.39
CA GLN A 36 -6.13 8.14 -52.54
C GLN A 36 -4.88 8.40 -51.70
N PRO A 37 -4.88 8.01 -50.41
CA PRO A 37 -3.70 8.21 -49.57
C PRO A 37 -2.54 7.30 -50.01
N PRO A 38 -1.29 7.79 -50.01
CA PRO A 38 -0.12 6.97 -50.26
C PRO A 38 -0.03 5.81 -49.27
N ALA A 39 0.15 4.58 -49.78
CA ALA A 39 0.14 3.36 -48.97
C ALA A 39 1.23 3.32 -47.88
N GLU A 40 2.34 4.03 -48.07
CA GLU A 40 3.39 4.15 -47.06
C GLU A 40 2.96 5.04 -45.88
N LEU A 41 2.33 6.19 -46.18
CA LEU A 41 1.84 7.12 -45.16
C LEU A 41 0.66 6.52 -44.38
N ALA A 42 -0.24 5.83 -45.07
CA ALA A 42 -1.34 5.10 -44.42
C ALA A 42 -0.81 4.05 -43.42
N ARG A 43 0.17 3.24 -43.83
CA ARG A 43 0.81 2.25 -42.94
C ARG A 43 1.54 2.89 -41.76
N ALA A 44 2.23 4.01 -41.99
CA ALA A 44 2.93 4.72 -40.92
C ALA A 44 1.95 5.28 -39.87
N VAL A 45 0.82 5.84 -40.29
CA VAL A 45 -0.23 6.32 -39.38
C VAL A 45 -0.92 5.17 -38.65
N GLU A 46 -1.21 4.05 -39.31
CA GLU A 46 -1.75 2.86 -38.65
C GLU A 46 -0.81 2.31 -37.56
N HIS A 47 0.49 2.27 -37.85
CA HIS A 47 1.49 1.84 -36.87
C HIS A 47 1.55 2.79 -35.67
N ALA A 48 1.64 4.10 -35.91
CA ALA A 48 1.66 5.10 -34.84
C ALA A 48 0.37 5.10 -34.01
N LEU A 49 -0.79 4.84 -34.62
CA LEU A 49 -2.06 4.65 -33.90
C LEU A 49 -2.04 3.40 -33.01
N ALA A 50 -1.48 2.29 -33.51
CA ALA A 50 -1.36 1.06 -32.73
C ALA A 50 -0.41 1.26 -31.53
N GLU A 51 0.71 1.95 -31.72
CA GLU A 51 1.64 2.31 -30.64
C GLU A 51 1.00 3.25 -29.63
N ALA A 52 0.29 4.29 -30.08
CA ALA A 52 -0.40 5.23 -29.20
C ALA A 52 -1.47 4.53 -28.37
N ARG A 53 -2.25 3.61 -28.97
CA ARG A 53 -3.23 2.78 -28.24
C ARG A 53 -2.55 1.86 -27.23
N ALA A 54 -1.48 1.16 -27.62
CA ALA A 54 -0.74 0.30 -26.71
C ALA A 54 -0.16 1.08 -25.53
N GLN A 55 0.33 2.29 -25.77
CA GLN A 55 0.83 3.17 -24.73
C GLN A 55 -0.31 3.68 -23.83
N GLN A 56 -1.45 4.05 -24.39
CA GLN A 56 -2.62 4.47 -23.63
C GLN A 56 -3.17 3.32 -22.78
N ASP A 57 -3.24 2.10 -23.31
CA ASP A 57 -3.62 0.89 -22.58
C ASP A 57 -2.63 0.61 -21.44
N ARG A 58 -1.32 0.79 -21.69
CA ARG A 58 -0.28 0.66 -20.67
C ARG A 58 -0.42 1.72 -19.57
N LEU A 59 -0.73 2.97 -19.92
CA LEU A 59 -0.98 4.05 -18.97
C LEU A 59 -2.23 3.78 -18.15
N GLN A 60 -3.33 3.36 -18.78
CA GLN A 60 -4.55 2.98 -18.06
C GLN A 60 -4.34 1.77 -17.15
N ALA A 61 -3.55 0.78 -17.57
CA ALA A 61 -3.18 -0.35 -16.73
C ALA A 61 -2.36 0.09 -15.51
N LEU A 62 -1.42 1.03 -15.68
CA LEU A 62 -0.68 1.64 -14.58
C LEU A 62 -1.58 2.46 -13.66
N GLU A 63 -2.50 3.25 -14.20
CA GLU A 63 -3.49 4.00 -13.42
C GLU A 63 -4.38 3.06 -12.59
N ARG A 64 -4.89 1.98 -13.18
CA ARG A 64 -5.66 0.96 -12.45
C ARG A 64 -4.83 0.25 -11.39
N ALA A 65 -3.55 -0.02 -11.66
CA ALA A 65 -2.64 -0.65 -10.68
C ALA A 65 -2.26 0.30 -9.53
N LEU A 66 -2.29 1.61 -9.78
CA LEU A 66 -2.01 2.64 -8.79
C LEU A 66 -3.29 3.14 -8.09
N ASP A 67 -4.47 2.84 -8.63
CA ASP A 67 -5.76 3.28 -8.09
C ASP A 67 -5.96 2.74 -6.67
N PRO A 68 -5.86 3.62 -5.64
CA PRO A 68 -6.07 3.24 -4.25
C PRO A 68 -7.52 2.82 -3.99
N ALA A 69 -8.44 3.07 -4.93
CA ALA A 69 -9.84 2.72 -4.79
C ALA A 69 -10.10 1.22 -4.84
N SER A 70 -9.35 0.51 -5.68
CA SER A 70 -9.46 -0.93 -5.87
C SER A 70 -8.92 -1.67 -4.64
N GLY A 71 -9.77 -2.45 -3.95
CA GLY A 71 -9.35 -3.29 -2.82
C GLY A 71 -9.39 -2.65 -1.42
N ARG A 72 -9.90 -1.43 -1.23
CA ARG A 72 -9.96 -0.75 0.08
C ARG A 72 -10.65 -1.55 1.19
N SER A 73 -11.77 -2.19 0.89
CA SER A 73 -12.48 -3.02 1.88
C SER A 73 -11.60 -4.19 2.35
N ALA A 74 -10.88 -4.83 1.42
CA ALA A 74 -10.00 -5.94 1.73
C ALA A 74 -8.75 -5.50 2.52
N ILE A 75 -8.19 -4.32 2.21
CA ILE A 75 -7.06 -3.74 2.95
C ILE A 75 -7.49 -3.32 4.36
N ASN A 76 -8.66 -2.71 4.52
CA ASN A 76 -9.17 -2.36 5.86
C ASN A 76 -9.37 -3.60 6.71
N TRP A 77 -9.95 -4.68 6.15
CA TRP A 77 -10.07 -5.96 6.85
C TRP A 77 -8.70 -6.57 7.20
N TYR A 78 -7.74 -6.49 6.27
CA TYR A 78 -6.37 -6.96 6.51
C TYR A 78 -5.69 -6.23 7.67
N LEU A 79 -5.86 -4.91 7.77
CA LEU A 79 -5.27 -4.11 8.85
C LEU A 79 -6.03 -4.25 10.17
N LEU A 80 -7.34 -4.51 10.13
CA LEU A 80 -8.18 -4.62 11.33
C LEU A 80 -7.72 -5.73 12.28
N VAL A 81 -7.40 -6.91 11.74
CA VAL A 81 -7.02 -8.08 12.55
C VAL A 81 -5.75 -7.84 13.38
N PRO A 82 -4.60 -7.43 12.79
CA PRO A 82 -3.39 -7.16 13.58
C PRO A 82 -3.55 -5.97 14.51
N ILE A 83 -4.35 -4.96 14.16
CA ILE A 83 -4.64 -3.82 15.05
C ILE A 83 -5.44 -4.29 16.26
N LEU A 84 -6.52 -5.07 16.06
CA LEU A 84 -7.31 -5.62 17.15
C LEU A 84 -6.47 -6.52 18.04
N ALA A 85 -5.63 -7.38 17.46
CA ALA A 85 -4.71 -8.20 18.23
C ALA A 85 -3.67 -7.35 18.99
N GLY A 86 -3.20 -6.25 18.41
CA GLY A 86 -2.27 -5.30 19.03
C GLY A 86 -2.89 -4.45 20.14
N VAL A 87 -4.21 -4.25 20.13
CA VAL A 87 -4.95 -3.56 21.21
C VAL A 87 -5.37 -4.55 22.30
N LEU A 88 -6.08 -5.61 21.92
CA LEU A 88 -6.64 -6.59 22.85
C LEU A 88 -5.56 -7.46 23.47
N GLY A 89 -4.50 -7.78 22.73
CA GLY A 89 -3.40 -8.62 23.20
C GLY A 89 -2.74 -8.09 24.47
N PRO A 90 -2.20 -6.86 24.49
CA PRO A 90 -1.62 -6.27 25.69
C PRO A 90 -2.63 -6.14 26.83
N ILE A 91 -3.89 -5.82 26.55
CA ILE A 91 -4.95 -5.75 27.58
C ILE A 91 -5.13 -7.13 28.24
N VAL A 92 -5.28 -8.18 27.43
CA VAL A 92 -5.38 -9.56 27.94
C VAL A 92 -4.12 -9.94 28.73
N GLU A 93 -2.94 -9.54 28.25
CA GLU A 93 -1.66 -9.80 28.91
C GLU A 93 -1.58 -9.11 30.28
N MET A 94 -2.06 -7.88 30.43
CA MET A 94 -2.15 -7.20 31.73
C MET A 94 -3.00 -7.99 32.73
N TYR A 95 -4.12 -8.58 32.29
CA TYR A 95 -4.96 -9.43 33.16
C TYR A 95 -4.31 -10.77 33.49
N LEU A 96 -3.57 -11.36 32.55
CA LEU A 96 -2.87 -12.63 32.78
C LEU A 96 -1.67 -12.44 33.71
N ASP A 97 -0.90 -11.37 33.53
CA ASP A 97 0.30 -11.05 34.32
C ASP A 97 -0.04 -10.69 35.77
N ALA A 98 -1.24 -10.15 36.01
CA ALA A 98 -1.74 -9.89 37.35
C ALA A 98 -2.07 -11.18 38.14
N ARG A 99 -2.14 -12.34 37.49
CA ARG A 99 -2.41 -13.62 38.17
C ARG A 99 -1.14 -14.23 38.78
N PRO A 100 -1.24 -14.99 39.88
CA PRO A 100 -0.12 -15.73 40.42
C PRO A 100 0.51 -16.64 39.36
N GLY A 101 1.81 -16.49 39.11
CA GLY A 101 2.55 -17.24 38.06
C GLY A 101 2.34 -16.74 36.62
N GLY A 102 1.63 -15.63 36.43
CA GLY A 102 1.24 -15.11 35.12
C GLY A 102 2.29 -14.35 34.33
N GLY A 103 3.54 -14.24 34.82
CA GLY A 103 4.56 -13.35 34.26
C GLY A 103 4.91 -13.59 32.78
N ALA A 104 5.54 -12.58 32.17
CA ALA A 104 6.01 -12.65 30.80
C ALA A 104 7.02 -13.78 30.58
N THR A 105 6.79 -14.57 29.53
CA THR A 105 7.69 -15.66 29.11
C THR A 105 8.04 -15.55 27.62
N HIS A 106 9.24 -16.01 27.27
CA HIS A 106 9.67 -16.10 25.88
C HIS A 106 8.78 -16.99 25.04
N ALA A 107 8.34 -18.13 25.59
CA ALA A 107 7.44 -19.05 24.90
C ALA A 107 6.12 -18.35 24.51
N ARG A 108 5.55 -17.53 25.41
CA ARG A 108 4.34 -16.74 25.14
C ARG A 108 4.59 -15.69 24.06
N ASN A 109 5.72 -14.98 24.11
CA ASN A 109 6.10 -14.00 23.08
C ASN A 109 6.27 -14.63 21.70
N ILE A 110 7.05 -15.71 21.62
CA ILE A 110 7.30 -16.46 20.38
C ILE A 110 5.97 -16.99 19.81
N GLY A 111 5.15 -17.65 20.64
CA GLY A 111 3.86 -18.18 20.21
C GLY A 111 2.92 -17.11 19.66
N ARG A 112 2.87 -15.94 20.32
CA ARG A 112 2.08 -14.79 19.85
C ARG A 112 2.58 -14.25 18.51
N MET A 113 3.88 -14.00 18.38
CA MET A 113 4.46 -13.44 17.15
C MET A 113 4.36 -14.44 15.98
N ALA A 114 4.56 -15.73 16.24
CA ALA A 114 4.35 -16.78 15.24
C ALA A 114 2.89 -16.85 14.79
N THR A 115 1.94 -16.78 15.72
CA THR A 115 0.51 -16.74 15.38
C THR A 115 0.16 -15.53 14.51
N LEU A 116 0.62 -14.34 14.89
CA LEU A 116 0.38 -13.12 14.12
C LEU A 116 1.05 -13.16 12.74
N LEU A 117 2.25 -13.74 12.64
CA LEU A 117 2.94 -13.95 11.37
C LEU A 117 2.15 -14.88 10.45
N VAL A 118 1.64 -16.00 10.98
CA VAL A 118 0.81 -16.95 10.22
C VAL A 118 -0.47 -16.28 9.73
N ILE A 119 -1.19 -15.58 10.61
CA ILE A 119 -2.42 -14.84 10.25
C ILE A 119 -2.13 -13.82 9.16
N THR A 120 -1.08 -13.02 9.34
CA THR A 120 -0.72 -11.93 8.41
C THR A 120 -0.26 -12.47 7.06
N THR A 121 0.50 -13.57 7.05
CA THR A 121 0.91 -14.27 5.82
C THR A 121 -0.29 -14.88 5.11
N GLY A 122 -1.18 -15.56 5.83
CA GLY A 122 -2.41 -16.11 5.28
C GLY A 122 -3.33 -15.04 4.70
N ALA A 123 -3.47 -13.91 5.39
CA ALA A 123 -4.25 -12.76 4.92
C ALA A 123 -3.61 -12.13 3.67
N THR A 124 -2.28 -12.02 3.62
CA THR A 124 -1.54 -11.55 2.44
C THR A 124 -1.77 -12.46 1.24
N TRP A 125 -1.67 -13.78 1.45
CA TRP A 125 -1.93 -14.77 0.41
C TRP A 125 -3.39 -14.73 -0.08
N TRP A 126 -4.34 -14.52 0.83
CA TRP A 126 -5.75 -14.34 0.49
C TRP A 126 -6.02 -13.07 -0.32
N LEU A 127 -5.38 -11.94 0.04
CA LEU A 127 -5.44 -10.70 -0.74
C LEU A 127 -4.90 -10.90 -2.16
N HIS A 128 -3.80 -11.64 -2.28
CA HIS A 128 -3.20 -11.97 -3.57
C HIS A 128 -4.17 -12.78 -4.44
N ARG A 129 -4.81 -13.82 -3.88
CA ARG A 129 -5.81 -14.63 -4.60
C ARG A 129 -7.05 -13.85 -5.03
N ARG A 130 -7.44 -12.80 -4.29
CA ARG A 130 -8.55 -11.91 -4.67
C ARG A 130 -8.21 -10.92 -5.78
N GLY A 131 -7.01 -10.99 -6.35
CA GLY A 131 -6.60 -10.09 -7.43
C GLY A 131 -6.39 -8.65 -6.96
N VAL A 132 -6.15 -8.43 -5.65
CA VAL A 132 -5.75 -7.11 -5.13
C VAL A 132 -4.29 -6.89 -5.54
N GLN A 133 -4.08 -6.41 -6.76
CA GLN A 133 -2.75 -6.27 -7.38
C GLN A 133 -2.09 -4.91 -7.15
N SER A 134 -2.76 -3.97 -6.46
CA SER A 134 -2.24 -2.63 -6.30
C SER A 134 -0.86 -2.65 -5.63
N PHE A 135 0.04 -1.79 -6.12
CA PHE A 135 1.40 -1.70 -5.57
C PHE A 135 1.38 -1.43 -4.07
N HIS A 136 0.47 -0.56 -3.63
CA HIS A 136 0.23 -0.24 -2.23
C HIS A 136 -0.16 -1.46 -1.40
N ALA A 137 -1.12 -2.28 -1.86
CA ALA A 137 -1.55 -3.47 -1.13
C ALA A 137 -0.40 -4.48 -0.95
N ARG A 138 0.42 -4.68 -1.98
CA ARG A 138 1.59 -5.57 -1.92
C ARG A 138 2.66 -5.04 -0.98
N GLY A 139 2.95 -3.74 -1.04
CA GLY A 139 3.89 -3.08 -0.13
C GLY A 139 3.44 -3.15 1.33
N LEU A 140 2.16 -2.86 1.60
CA LEU A 140 1.57 -2.97 2.93
C LEU A 140 1.64 -4.42 3.45
N ALA A 141 1.32 -5.39 2.60
CA ALA A 141 1.31 -6.79 2.98
C ALA A 141 2.73 -7.32 3.29
N ALA A 142 3.70 -6.97 2.44
CA ALA A 142 5.11 -7.31 2.66
C ALA A 142 5.66 -6.64 3.93
N ALA A 143 5.32 -5.37 4.16
CA ALA A 143 5.71 -4.67 5.38
C ALA A 143 5.12 -5.35 6.64
N GLY A 144 3.84 -5.73 6.62
CA GLY A 144 3.21 -6.46 7.72
C GLY A 144 3.90 -7.79 8.04
N VAL A 145 4.17 -8.60 7.01
CA VAL A 145 4.93 -9.86 7.17
C VAL A 145 6.34 -9.60 7.71
N GLY A 146 7.03 -8.59 7.17
CA GLY A 146 8.37 -8.21 7.61
C GLY A 146 8.42 -7.80 9.08
N VAL A 147 7.43 -7.01 9.55
CA VAL A 147 7.33 -6.59 10.94
C VAL A 147 7.17 -7.79 11.87
N PHE A 148 6.20 -8.68 11.62
CA PHE A 148 6.01 -9.84 12.50
C PHE A 148 7.17 -10.83 12.43
N THR A 149 7.85 -10.92 11.29
CA THR A 149 9.11 -11.69 11.19
C THR A 149 10.19 -11.08 12.08
N ALA A 150 10.37 -9.75 12.06
CA ALA A 150 11.33 -9.06 12.91
C ALA A 150 11.01 -9.24 14.40
N LEU A 151 9.74 -9.10 14.81
CA LEU A 151 9.32 -9.29 16.20
C LEU A 151 9.52 -10.74 16.68
N LEU A 152 9.27 -11.72 15.80
CA LEU A 152 9.54 -13.13 16.08
C LEU A 152 11.05 -13.39 16.25
N LEU A 153 11.89 -12.84 15.38
CA LEU A 153 13.35 -12.96 15.49
C LEU A 153 13.87 -12.31 16.77
N ILE A 154 13.37 -11.12 17.14
CA ILE A 154 13.71 -10.48 18.41
C ILE A 154 13.34 -11.37 19.59
N SER A 155 12.16 -12.02 19.56
CA SER A 155 11.73 -12.96 20.60
C SER A 155 12.65 -14.17 20.72
N LEU A 156 13.02 -14.76 19.58
CA LEU A 156 13.91 -15.93 19.51
C LEU A 156 15.33 -15.60 19.99
N LEU A 157 15.88 -14.47 19.55
CA LEU A 157 17.19 -13.99 19.98
C LEU A 157 17.19 -13.63 21.47
N GLY A 158 16.15 -12.95 21.94
CA GLY A 158 15.97 -12.64 23.36
C GLY A 158 15.99 -13.91 24.22
N ALA A 159 15.27 -14.96 23.80
CA ALA A 159 15.30 -16.26 24.45
C ALA A 159 16.69 -16.91 24.41
N ARG A 160 17.34 -16.91 23.24
CA ARG A 160 18.66 -17.53 23.03
C ARG A 160 19.78 -16.88 23.85
N PHE A 161 19.70 -15.56 24.06
CA PHE A 161 20.68 -14.79 24.82
C PHE A 161 20.28 -14.57 26.28
N GLY A 162 19.15 -15.12 26.74
CA GLY A 162 18.70 -14.97 28.13
C GLY A 162 18.30 -13.54 28.49
N ILE A 163 17.92 -12.71 27.52
CA ILE A 163 17.37 -11.37 27.77
C ILE A 163 16.03 -11.55 28.46
N ASP A 164 15.73 -10.74 29.48
CA ASP A 164 14.43 -10.76 30.13
C ASP A 164 13.27 -10.60 29.10
N PRO A 165 12.17 -11.39 29.20
CA PRO A 165 11.05 -11.32 28.27
C PRO A 165 10.40 -9.93 28.17
N THR A 166 10.31 -9.19 29.28
CA THR A 166 9.74 -7.84 29.30
C THR A 166 10.64 -6.85 28.56
N ARG A 167 11.96 -6.96 28.77
CA ARG A 167 12.95 -6.17 28.01
C ARG A 167 12.91 -6.50 26.52
N THR A 168 12.71 -7.77 26.18
CA THR A 168 12.55 -8.23 24.80
C THR A 168 11.30 -7.62 24.16
N GLN A 169 10.18 -7.56 24.90
CA GLN A 169 8.96 -6.88 24.45
C GLN A 169 9.15 -5.36 24.27
N ALA A 170 9.97 -4.72 25.11
CA ALA A 170 10.25 -3.29 24.96
C ALA A 170 10.93 -2.97 23.62
N LEU A 171 11.71 -3.91 23.06
CA LEU A 171 12.30 -3.78 21.71
C LEU A 171 11.26 -3.81 20.59
N TYR A 172 10.01 -4.17 20.86
CA TYR A 172 8.94 -4.12 19.85
C TYR A 172 8.48 -2.69 19.58
N LEU A 173 8.62 -1.77 20.54
CA LEU A 173 8.25 -0.36 20.38
C LEU A 173 8.99 0.35 19.24
N PRO A 174 10.34 0.30 19.16
CA PRO A 174 11.04 0.94 18.05
C PRO A 174 10.72 0.27 16.70
N VAL A 175 10.53 -1.05 16.67
CA VAL A 175 10.11 -1.76 15.45
C VAL A 175 8.72 -1.29 15.00
N GLY A 176 7.78 -1.17 15.93
CA GLY A 176 6.43 -0.65 15.65
C GLY A 176 6.44 0.81 15.18
N PHE A 177 7.29 1.66 15.77
CA PHE A 177 7.48 3.05 15.32
C PHE A 177 7.99 3.10 13.87
N VAL A 178 9.06 2.35 13.55
CA VAL A 178 9.61 2.26 12.19
C VAL A 178 8.56 1.70 11.22
N ALA A 179 7.82 0.67 11.64
CA ALA A 179 6.75 0.09 10.84
C ALA A 179 5.67 1.12 10.48
N VAL A 180 5.16 1.87 11.46
CA VAL A 180 4.15 2.91 11.22
C VAL A 180 4.72 4.03 10.33
N GLY A 181 6.00 4.38 10.49
CA GLY A 181 6.68 5.34 9.60
C GLY A 181 6.76 4.85 8.16
N LEU A 182 7.15 3.59 7.97
CA LEU A 182 7.16 2.95 6.65
C LEU A 182 5.75 2.88 6.05
N PHE A 183 4.73 2.57 6.86
CA PHE A 183 3.33 2.58 6.43
C PHE A 183 2.87 3.98 6.03
N ALA A 184 3.23 5.01 6.79
CA ALA A 184 2.92 6.41 6.47
C ALA A 184 3.52 6.82 5.11
N PHE A 185 4.79 6.43 4.89
CA PHE A 185 5.51 6.67 3.66
C PHE A 185 4.89 5.93 2.47
N LEU A 186 4.70 4.61 2.58
CA LEU A 186 4.18 3.77 1.50
C LEU A 186 2.74 4.10 1.14
N ALA A 187 1.88 4.34 2.13
CA ALA A 187 0.48 4.67 1.90
C ALA A 187 0.27 6.15 1.53
N ARG A 188 1.33 6.98 1.56
CA ARG A 188 1.26 8.45 1.44
C ARG A 188 0.16 9.04 2.32
N ALA A 189 -0.03 8.46 3.49
CA ALA A 189 -1.17 8.69 4.36
C ALA A 189 -0.77 9.59 5.52
N ALA A 190 -1.70 10.41 5.99
CA ALA A 190 -1.53 11.22 7.19
C ALA A 190 -1.60 10.34 8.46
N LEU A 191 -0.57 9.53 8.68
CA LEU A 191 -0.37 8.67 9.85
C LEU A 191 0.49 9.33 10.94
N TRP A 192 0.74 10.65 10.84
CA TRP A 192 1.51 11.40 11.83
C TRP A 192 0.94 11.33 13.26
N PRO A 193 -0.39 11.27 13.51
CA PRO A 193 -0.91 11.12 14.87
C PRO A 193 -0.50 9.78 15.50
N ALA A 194 -0.55 8.70 14.73
CA ALA A 194 -0.08 7.38 15.17
C ALA A 194 1.42 7.41 15.47
N LEU A 195 2.24 8.03 14.59
CA LEU A 195 3.67 8.19 14.82
C LEU A 195 3.99 8.94 16.12
N LEU A 196 3.26 10.02 16.42
CA LEU A 196 3.42 10.75 17.68
C LEU A 196 3.06 9.88 18.90
N ALA A 197 2.02 9.04 18.80
CA ALA A 197 1.67 8.11 19.86
C ALA A 197 2.79 7.08 20.12
N TRP A 198 3.39 6.52 19.06
CA TRP A 198 4.54 5.61 19.18
C TRP A 198 5.78 6.30 19.75
N MET A 199 6.05 7.55 19.35
CA MET A 199 7.14 8.35 19.90
C MET A 199 6.93 8.65 21.39
N ALA A 200 5.72 9.04 21.78
CA ALA A 200 5.37 9.28 23.18
C ALA A 200 5.49 8.00 24.02
N ALA A 201 5.06 6.85 23.47
CA ALA A 201 5.21 5.55 24.13
C ALA A 201 6.67 5.15 24.34
N LEU A 202 7.55 5.39 23.36
CA LEU A 202 8.99 5.16 23.52
C LEU A 202 9.57 5.96 24.69
N VAL A 203 9.22 7.25 24.80
CA VAL A 203 9.67 8.10 25.91
C VAL A 203 9.08 7.64 27.25
N ALA A 204 7.78 7.34 27.29
CA ALA A 204 7.10 6.90 28.50
C ALA A 204 7.68 5.58 29.05
N VAL A 205 7.93 4.60 28.17
CA VAL A 205 8.47 3.28 28.55
C VAL A 205 9.96 3.35 28.89
N ALA A 206 10.70 4.29 28.30
CA ALA A 206 12.08 4.56 28.71
C ALA A 206 12.16 5.12 30.13
N TYR A 207 11.15 5.86 30.59
CA TYR A 207 11.07 6.39 31.95
C TYR A 207 10.52 5.36 32.96
N ASP A 208 9.43 4.67 32.62
CA ASP A 208 8.83 3.62 33.45
C ASP A 208 8.41 2.41 32.60
N SER A 209 9.12 1.30 32.77
CA SER A 209 8.87 0.06 32.03
C SER A 209 7.52 -0.59 32.36
N ARG A 210 6.88 -0.24 33.49
CA ARG A 210 5.52 -0.71 33.83
C ARG A 210 4.48 -0.19 32.84
N LEU A 211 4.78 0.89 32.13
CA LEU A 211 3.90 1.48 31.12
C LEU A 211 3.95 0.72 29.79
N LEU A 212 4.78 -0.32 29.63
CA LEU A 212 4.97 -1.03 28.36
C LEU A 212 3.66 -1.51 27.73
N LEU A 213 2.90 -2.34 28.44
CA LEU A 213 1.64 -2.91 27.92
C LEU A 213 0.57 -1.84 27.62
N PRO A 214 0.26 -0.88 28.51
CA PRO A 214 -0.72 0.15 28.20
C PRO A 214 -0.24 1.08 27.08
N ALA A 215 1.06 1.38 26.99
CA ALA A 215 1.61 2.19 25.91
C ALA A 215 1.48 1.48 24.55
N VAL A 216 1.76 0.17 24.47
CA VAL A 216 1.57 -0.61 23.25
C VAL A 216 0.09 -0.67 22.86
N ALA A 217 -0.82 -0.89 23.82
CA ALA A 217 -2.27 -0.88 23.55
C ALA A 217 -2.72 0.48 22.99
N TRP A 218 -2.27 1.57 23.62
CA TRP A 218 -2.56 2.93 23.18
C TRP A 218 -2.04 3.21 21.76
N CYS A 219 -0.82 2.80 21.45
CA CYS A 219 -0.24 2.99 20.12
C CYS A 219 -1.03 2.26 19.03
N ASN A 220 -1.42 1.01 19.29
CA ASN A 220 -2.23 0.24 18.35
C ASN A 220 -3.64 0.81 18.22
N LEU A 221 -4.23 1.34 19.30
CA LEU A 221 -5.52 2.03 19.26
C LEU A 221 -5.43 3.32 18.42
N ALA A 222 -4.42 4.15 18.67
CA ALA A 222 -4.18 5.37 17.91
C ALA A 222 -4.01 5.06 16.41
N LEU A 223 -3.23 4.02 16.08
CA LEU A 223 -3.07 3.54 14.71
C LEU A 223 -4.42 3.09 14.09
N GLY A 224 -5.21 2.31 14.83
CA GLY A 224 -6.54 1.86 14.41
C GLY A 224 -7.51 3.00 14.13
N VAL A 225 -7.61 3.96 15.05
CA VAL A 225 -8.43 5.15 14.90
C VAL A 225 -7.96 5.98 13.69
N ASN A 226 -6.65 6.16 13.53
CA ASN A 226 -6.09 6.92 12.42
C ASN A 226 -6.40 6.27 11.06
N ILE A 227 -6.23 4.96 10.94
CA ILE A 227 -6.55 4.20 9.72
C ILE A 227 -8.06 4.28 9.43
N TRP A 228 -8.90 4.17 10.45
CA TRP A 228 -10.35 4.28 10.30
C TRP A 228 -10.78 5.65 9.74
N PHE A 229 -10.23 6.74 10.28
CA PHE A 229 -10.51 8.10 9.79
C PHE A 229 -10.02 8.32 8.36
N LEU A 230 -8.82 7.84 8.02
CA LEU A 230 -8.30 7.87 6.66
C LEU A 230 -9.24 7.12 5.70
N GLY A 231 -9.67 5.92 6.09
CA GLY A 231 -10.63 5.13 5.32
C GLY A 231 -11.94 5.88 5.03
N ARG A 232 -12.48 6.62 6.01
CA ARG A 232 -13.69 7.43 5.83
C ARG A 232 -13.47 8.61 4.87
N ARG A 233 -12.37 9.35 5.01
CA ARG A 233 -12.06 10.51 4.15
C ARG A 233 -12.00 10.10 2.67
N TYR A 234 -11.27 9.03 2.37
CA TYR A 234 -11.17 8.53 1.01
C TYR A 234 -12.50 8.00 0.45
N ALA A 235 -13.38 7.46 1.30
CA ALA A 235 -14.70 7.00 0.87
C ALA A 235 -15.57 8.17 0.40
N VAL A 236 -15.53 9.31 1.10
CA VAL A 236 -16.26 10.54 0.73
C VAL A 236 -15.75 11.08 -0.61
N GLU A 237 -14.43 11.21 -0.76
CA GLU A 237 -13.81 11.72 -2.00
C GLU A 237 -14.15 10.86 -3.23
N SER A 238 -14.26 9.53 -3.07
CA SER A 238 -14.61 8.65 -4.18
C SER A 238 -16.09 8.71 -4.60
N ARG A 239 -17.00 9.07 -3.67
CA ARG A 239 -18.41 9.29 -4.02
C ARG A 239 -18.59 10.61 -4.76
N ALA A 240 -17.80 11.63 -4.45
CA ALA A 240 -17.85 12.93 -5.13
C ALA A 240 -17.32 12.90 -6.58
N ARG A 241 -16.58 11.86 -6.97
CA ARG A 241 -16.03 11.68 -8.33
C ARG A 241 -16.89 10.79 -9.24
N ARG A 242 -17.99 10.23 -8.73
CA ARG A 242 -18.96 9.44 -9.49
C ARG A 242 -20.20 10.26 -9.73
#